data_AF-A0A948ZBG1-F1
#
_entry.id   AF-A0A948ZBG1-F1
#
_cell.length_a   1.000
_cell.length_b   1.000
_cell.length_c   1.000
_cell.angle_alpha   90.00
_cell.angle_beta   90.00
_cell.angle_gamma   90.00
#
_symmetry.space_group_name_H-M   'P 1'
#
loop_
_entity.id
_entity.type
_entity.pdbx_description
1 polymer ?
#
loop_
_entity_poly.entity_id
_entity_poly.type
_entity_poly.pdbx_seq_one_letter_code
_entity_poly.pdbx_strand_id
1 'polypeptide(L)'
;MKSVFPPPLKIIKKIVDPVEVGKYYLKAEFSKIFSESGSVKKVVEKTIEEMSEHDYWRMLESLSFSFRLNSMFWLVGNSKYSWSLEERDIADISLTGMNPSIDNITYSKEISNNPLKFNNYLVKYFKKHPKEDPHSLEQFRNLERKVIYPTITLKESEGRIFMVDGSNRLMNLVRNGAKQVKAYIARETNPKGKMKIGDSTFYLLRVLYEKADINSRNSILNTVEILMDEASDG
;
A
#
# COMPACT_ATOMS: atom_id res chain seq x y z
N MET A 1 0.06 -27.82 -2.46
CA MET A 1 -0.98 -27.84 -1.41
C MET A 1 -1.98 -26.73 -1.73
N LYS A 2 -3.28 -27.01 -1.80
CA LYS A 2 -4.29 -25.93 -1.87
C LYS A 2 -4.23 -25.18 -0.55
N SER A 3 -3.69 -23.96 -0.52
CA SER A 3 -3.82 -23.09 0.65
C SER A 3 -5.29 -22.76 0.80
N VAL A 4 -5.91 -23.28 1.86
CA VAL A 4 -7.29 -22.95 2.21
C VAL A 4 -7.23 -21.63 2.95
N PHE A 5 -7.21 -20.53 2.19
CA PHE A 5 -7.41 -19.21 2.76
C PHE A 5 -8.81 -19.18 3.38
N PRO A 6 -9.00 -18.49 4.52
CA PRO A 6 -10.34 -18.16 4.99
C PRO A 6 -11.11 -17.52 3.83
N PRO A 7 -12.32 -18.00 3.48
CA PRO A 7 -13.10 -17.37 2.44
C PRO A 7 -13.48 -15.94 2.88
N PRO A 8 -13.62 -14.99 1.94
CA PRO A 8 -14.14 -13.67 2.29
C PRO A 8 -15.53 -13.79 2.91
N LEU A 9 -15.84 -12.91 3.87
CA LEU A 9 -17.20 -12.79 4.39
C LEU A 9 -18.16 -12.36 3.28
N LYS A 10 -17.69 -11.46 2.41
CA LYS A 10 -18.43 -11.00 1.23
C LYS A 10 -17.47 -10.54 0.13
N ILE A 11 -17.75 -10.95 -1.11
CA ILE A 11 -17.11 -10.35 -2.29
C ILE A 11 -17.97 -9.18 -2.75
N ILE A 12 -17.42 -7.97 -2.70
CA ILE A 12 -18.12 -6.74 -3.11
C ILE A 12 -17.95 -6.51 -4.61
N LYS A 13 -16.72 -6.67 -5.13
CA LYS A 13 -16.39 -6.56 -6.55
C LYS A 13 -15.30 -7.59 -6.89
N LYS A 14 -15.60 -8.50 -7.83
CA LYS A 14 -14.69 -9.62 -8.19
C LYS A 14 -13.45 -9.16 -8.95
N ILE A 15 -13.59 -8.16 -9.81
CA ILE A 15 -12.52 -7.61 -10.64
C ILE A 15 -12.52 -6.09 -10.43
N VAL A 16 -11.42 -5.56 -9.90
CA VAL A 16 -11.19 -4.14 -9.68
C VAL A 16 -10.06 -3.69 -10.59
N ASP A 17 -10.22 -2.53 -11.22
CA ASP A 17 -9.16 -1.90 -12.00
C ASP A 17 -8.02 -1.48 -11.06
N PRO A 18 -6.75 -1.84 -11.32
CA PRO A 18 -5.61 -1.35 -10.53
C PRO A 18 -5.61 0.17 -10.35
N VAL A 19 -6.00 0.94 -11.36
CA VAL A 19 -6.08 2.41 -11.29
C VAL A 19 -7.06 2.86 -10.20
N GLU A 20 -8.19 2.17 -10.04
CA GLU A 20 -9.18 2.44 -8.97
C GLU A 20 -8.54 2.25 -7.58
N VAL A 21 -7.77 1.18 -7.40
CA VAL A 21 -7.06 0.89 -6.15
C VAL A 21 -6.06 2.00 -5.82
N GLY A 22 -5.22 2.37 -6.79
CA GLY A 22 -4.24 3.43 -6.56
C GLY A 22 -4.87 4.82 -6.39
N LYS A 23 -5.95 5.17 -7.11
CA LYS A 23 -6.67 6.44 -6.90
C LYS A 23 -7.26 6.49 -5.49
N TYR A 24 -7.83 5.38 -5.00
CA TYR A 24 -8.31 5.29 -3.62
C TYR A 24 -7.18 5.52 -2.62
N TYR A 25 -6.04 4.88 -2.85
CA TYR A 25 -4.85 5.03 -2.04
C TYR A 25 -4.35 6.48 -1.98
N LEU A 26 -4.23 7.16 -3.13
CA LEU A 26 -3.86 8.56 -3.20
C LEU A 26 -4.81 9.43 -2.37
N LYS A 27 -6.13 9.24 -2.51
CA LYS A 27 -7.12 9.97 -1.71
C LYS A 27 -6.91 9.73 -0.20
N ALA A 28 -6.66 8.49 0.20
CA ALA A 28 -6.40 8.14 1.59
C ALA A 28 -5.13 8.83 2.13
N GLU A 29 -4.03 8.83 1.39
CA GLU A 29 -2.77 9.48 1.80
C GLU A 29 -2.89 11.01 1.84
N PHE A 30 -3.39 11.62 0.77
CA PHE A 30 -3.53 13.08 0.70
C PHE A 30 -4.55 13.62 1.71
N SER A 31 -5.53 12.83 2.13
CA SER A 31 -6.46 13.23 3.20
C SER A 31 -5.78 13.44 4.56
N LYS A 32 -4.60 12.84 4.78
CA LYS A 32 -3.80 13.04 6.00
C LYS A 32 -3.06 14.37 5.99
N ILE A 33 -2.67 14.83 4.81
CA ILE A 33 -1.94 16.09 4.60
C ILE A 33 -2.93 17.25 4.61
N PHE A 34 -4.04 17.11 3.89
CA PHE A 34 -5.09 18.12 3.75
C PHE A 34 -6.28 17.84 4.68
N SER A 35 -6.01 17.74 5.99
CA SER A 35 -7.01 17.37 6.98
C SER A 35 -8.08 18.45 7.18
N GLU A 36 -9.34 18.07 6.96
CA GLU A 36 -10.65 18.67 7.34
C GLU A 36 -10.94 20.19 7.16
N SER A 37 -9.97 21.05 6.86
CA SER A 37 -10.23 22.48 6.64
C SER A 37 -10.26 22.84 5.15
N GLY A 38 -11.47 22.87 4.56
CA GLY A 38 -11.76 23.72 3.41
C GLY A 38 -11.98 23.06 2.03
N SER A 39 -12.30 23.91 1.05
CA SER A 39 -12.51 23.60 -0.37
C SER A 39 -11.39 22.76 -1.00
N VAL A 40 -10.16 22.88 -0.48
CA VAL A 40 -8.95 22.22 -0.98
C VAL A 40 -9.08 20.70 -0.98
N LYS A 41 -9.65 20.07 0.06
CA LYS A 41 -9.82 18.61 0.10
C LYS A 41 -10.68 18.11 -1.06
N LYS A 42 -11.81 18.77 -1.33
CA LYS A 42 -12.69 18.44 -2.45
C LYS A 42 -12.00 18.64 -3.80
N VAL A 43 -11.18 19.70 -3.91
CA VAL A 43 -10.37 19.95 -5.11
C VAL A 43 -9.38 18.81 -5.31
N VAL A 44 -8.63 18.40 -4.28
CA VAL A 44 -7.67 17.28 -4.35
C VAL A 44 -8.35 15.98 -4.74
N GLU A 45 -9.48 15.64 -4.10
CA GLU A 45 -10.24 14.43 -4.43
C GLU A 45 -10.72 14.43 -5.88
N LYS A 46 -11.21 15.57 -6.36
CA LYS A 46 -11.64 15.77 -7.75
C LYS A 46 -10.46 15.67 -8.71
N THR A 47 -9.34 16.31 -8.41
CA THR A 47 -8.11 16.25 -9.21
C THR A 47 -7.60 14.82 -9.34
N ILE A 48 -7.60 14.02 -8.26
CA ILE A 48 -7.20 12.61 -8.32
C ILE A 48 -8.16 11.79 -9.18
N GLU A 49 -9.46 12.10 -9.14
CA GLU A 49 -10.46 11.40 -9.96
C GLU A 49 -10.31 11.70 -11.45
N GLU A 50 -10.12 12.98 -11.78
CA GLU A 50 -10.04 13.50 -13.16
C GLU A 50 -8.64 13.37 -13.79
N MET A 51 -7.65 12.94 -13.00
CA MET A 51 -6.27 12.74 -13.47
C MET A 51 -6.22 11.75 -14.64
N SER A 52 -5.47 12.11 -15.68
CA SER A 52 -5.15 11.20 -16.79
C SER A 52 -4.41 9.97 -16.25
N GLU A 53 -4.52 8.83 -16.94
CA GLU A 53 -3.81 7.62 -16.50
C GLU A 53 -2.30 7.83 -16.42
N HIS A 54 -1.74 8.56 -17.39
CA HIS A 54 -0.34 8.93 -17.43
C HIS A 54 0.09 9.75 -16.20
N ASP A 55 -0.64 10.81 -15.86
CA ASP A 55 -0.30 11.64 -14.70
C ASP A 55 -0.52 10.88 -13.38
N TYR A 56 -1.48 9.97 -13.35
CA TYR A 56 -1.72 9.07 -12.22
C TYR A 56 -0.52 8.17 -11.94
N TRP A 57 0.03 7.52 -12.98
CA TRP A 57 1.20 6.66 -12.80
C TRP A 57 2.42 7.45 -12.34
N ARG A 58 2.66 8.64 -12.91
CA ARG A 58 3.74 9.54 -12.47
C ARG A 58 3.60 9.98 -11.03
N MET A 59 2.38 10.30 -10.58
CA MET A 59 2.11 10.68 -9.19
C MET A 59 2.39 9.51 -8.25
N LEU A 60 1.89 8.31 -8.59
CA LEU A 60 2.07 7.12 -7.77
C LEU A 60 3.55 6.70 -7.69
N GLU A 61 4.27 6.79 -8.81
CA GLU A 61 5.72 6.61 -8.90
C GLU A 61 6.46 7.64 -8.02
N SER A 62 6.15 8.93 -8.13
CA SER A 62 6.79 10.00 -7.36
C SER A 62 6.63 9.82 -5.85
N LEU A 63 5.46 9.33 -5.43
CA LEU A 63 5.17 9.01 -4.03
C LEU A 63 5.97 7.81 -3.53
N SER A 64 6.29 6.85 -4.39
CA SER A 64 7.11 5.69 -4.05
C SER A 64 8.50 6.11 -3.54
N PHE A 65 9.12 7.13 -4.14
CA PHE A 65 10.47 7.58 -3.78
C PHE A 65 10.59 8.34 -2.46
N SER A 66 9.52 8.98 -1.99
CA SER A 66 9.59 10.00 -0.93
C SER A 66 9.01 9.54 0.41
N PHE A 67 8.00 8.68 0.38
CA PHE A 67 7.34 8.16 1.57
C PHE A 67 7.46 6.64 1.59
N ARG A 68 7.12 5.97 2.70
CA ARG A 68 7.05 4.49 2.83
C ARG A 68 6.00 3.83 1.90
N LEU A 69 5.66 4.49 0.80
CA LEU A 69 4.68 4.19 -0.24
C LEU A 69 5.27 3.33 -1.37
N ASN A 70 6.56 2.98 -1.25
CA ASN A 70 7.32 2.14 -2.18
C ASN A 70 6.48 0.99 -2.75
N SER A 71 5.78 0.23 -1.92
CA SER A 71 5.12 -1.00 -2.38
C SER A 71 3.85 -0.77 -3.21
N MET A 72 3.17 0.38 -3.14
CA MET A 72 1.89 0.54 -3.83
C MET A 72 2.04 0.75 -5.33
N PHE A 73 3.02 1.55 -5.76
CA PHE A 73 3.33 1.68 -7.20
C PHE A 73 3.69 0.33 -7.81
N TRP A 74 4.65 -0.38 -7.20
CA TRP A 74 5.10 -1.68 -7.69
C TRP A 74 4.03 -2.77 -7.62
N LEU A 75 3.11 -2.72 -6.66
CA LEU A 75 2.05 -3.73 -6.53
C LEU A 75 0.91 -3.48 -7.51
N VAL A 76 0.44 -2.23 -7.61
CA VAL A 76 -0.68 -1.84 -8.49
C VAL A 76 -0.24 -1.84 -9.95
N GLY A 77 0.99 -1.41 -10.23
CA GLY A 77 1.58 -1.43 -11.57
C GLY A 77 2.04 -2.81 -12.04
N ASN A 78 1.84 -3.87 -11.27
CA ASN A 78 2.27 -5.21 -11.67
C ASN A 78 1.09 -6.07 -12.15
N SER A 79 1.10 -6.35 -13.45
CA SER A 79 0.11 -7.19 -14.16
C SER A 79 0.08 -8.65 -13.71
N LYS A 80 1.00 -9.05 -12.82
CA LYS A 80 0.99 -10.33 -12.13
C LYS A 80 -0.20 -10.50 -11.20
N TYR A 81 -0.74 -9.39 -10.69
CA TYR A 81 -1.81 -9.39 -9.72
C TYR A 81 -3.16 -9.01 -10.35
N SER A 82 -4.19 -9.75 -9.95
CA SER A 82 -5.58 -9.32 -10.09
C SER A 82 -6.09 -8.76 -8.77
N TRP A 83 -7.05 -7.84 -8.86
CA TRP A 83 -7.60 -7.13 -7.71
C TRP A 83 -9.08 -7.42 -7.53
N SER A 84 -9.50 -7.53 -6.27
CA SER A 84 -10.90 -7.64 -5.85
C SER A 84 -11.17 -6.74 -4.66
N LEU A 85 -12.41 -6.27 -4.51
CA LEU A 85 -12.87 -5.59 -3.30
C LEU A 85 -13.72 -6.57 -2.49
N GLU A 86 -13.33 -6.79 -1.24
CA GLU A 86 -13.92 -7.81 -0.37
C GLU A 86 -14.13 -7.26 1.04
N GLU A 87 -15.02 -7.91 1.79
CA GLU A 87 -15.15 -7.75 3.23
C GLU A 87 -14.48 -8.95 3.93
N ARG A 88 -13.59 -8.66 4.87
CA ARG A 88 -12.75 -9.64 5.57
C ARG A 88 -12.90 -9.53 7.08
N ASP A 89 -12.81 -10.67 7.76
CA ASP A 89 -12.61 -10.68 9.19
C ASP A 89 -11.21 -10.14 9.50
N ILE A 90 -11.12 -9.25 10.49
CA ILE A 90 -9.84 -8.67 10.90
C ILE A 90 -8.89 -9.74 11.48
N ALA A 91 -9.43 -10.82 12.05
CA ALA A 91 -8.65 -11.92 12.59
C ALA A 91 -7.85 -12.68 11.53
N ASP A 92 -8.28 -12.65 10.27
CA ASP A 92 -7.62 -13.34 9.14
C ASP A 92 -6.45 -12.53 8.55
N ILE A 93 -6.31 -11.27 8.94
CA ILE A 93 -5.32 -10.35 8.40
C ILE A 93 -4.02 -10.47 9.19
N SER A 94 -2.90 -10.57 8.49
CA SER A 94 -1.56 -10.51 9.07
C SER A 94 -0.98 -9.11 8.90
N LEU A 95 -0.65 -8.44 10.01
CA LEU A 95 0.10 -7.19 9.99
C LEU A 95 1.51 -7.42 9.41
N THR A 96 1.96 -6.49 8.59
CA THR A 96 3.33 -6.46 8.05
C THR A 96 4.14 -5.35 8.71
N GLY A 97 5.45 -5.43 8.54
CA GLY A 97 6.39 -4.49 9.10
C GLY A 97 6.16 -3.06 8.60
N MET A 98 6.38 -2.09 9.48
CA MET A 98 6.25 -0.65 9.24
C MET A 98 7.58 0.06 9.47
N ASN A 99 8.27 -0.27 10.56
CA ASN A 99 9.60 0.24 10.91
C ASN A 99 10.25 -0.66 11.97
N PRO A 100 11.58 -0.67 12.11
CA PRO A 100 12.28 -1.63 12.98
C PRO A 100 11.73 -1.71 14.42
N SER A 101 11.37 -0.58 15.04
CA SER A 101 10.83 -0.55 16.40
C SER A 101 9.44 -1.20 16.49
N ILE A 102 8.55 -0.87 15.54
CA ILE A 102 7.20 -1.46 15.46
C ILE A 102 7.26 -2.94 15.09
N ASP A 103 8.22 -3.31 14.25
CA ASP A 103 8.38 -4.65 13.70
C ASP A 103 8.76 -5.63 14.80
N ASN A 104 9.70 -5.25 15.67
CA ASN A 104 10.08 -6.05 16.84
C ASN A 104 8.88 -6.44 17.71
N ILE A 105 7.89 -5.54 17.83
CA ILE A 105 6.66 -5.80 18.58
C ILE A 105 5.68 -6.64 17.74
N THR A 106 5.45 -6.25 16.49
CA THR A 106 4.47 -6.87 15.58
C THR A 106 4.80 -8.33 15.31
N TYR A 107 6.07 -8.66 15.12
CA TYR A 107 6.58 -10.01 14.87
C TYR A 107 6.91 -10.79 16.14
N SER A 108 6.74 -10.20 17.33
CA SER A 108 6.98 -10.90 18.60
C SER A 108 6.08 -12.13 18.74
N LYS A 109 6.50 -13.12 19.52
CA LYS A 109 5.69 -14.33 19.78
C LYS A 109 4.33 -14.00 20.41
N GLU A 110 4.25 -12.91 21.19
CA GLU A 110 3.00 -12.47 21.82
C GLU A 110 1.99 -12.01 20.76
N ILE A 111 2.42 -11.13 19.84
CA ILE A 111 1.54 -10.52 18.85
C ILE A 111 1.36 -11.41 17.62
N SER A 112 2.44 -12.02 17.13
CA SER A 112 2.45 -12.93 15.98
C SER A 112 1.69 -12.37 14.79
N ASN A 113 1.94 -11.10 14.44
CA ASN A 113 1.30 -10.38 13.33
C ASN A 113 -0.22 -10.21 13.45
N ASN A 114 -0.84 -10.56 14.58
CA ASN A 114 -2.29 -10.52 14.72
C ASN A 114 -2.77 -9.08 15.08
N PRO A 115 -3.67 -8.47 14.28
CA PRO A 115 -4.17 -7.12 14.51
C PRO A 115 -4.86 -6.93 15.87
N LEU A 116 -5.64 -7.93 16.31
CA LEU A 116 -6.39 -7.85 17.57
C LEU A 116 -5.44 -7.92 18.78
N LYS A 117 -4.44 -8.80 18.73
CA LYS A 117 -3.39 -8.87 19.76
C LYS A 117 -2.57 -7.58 19.80
N PHE A 118 -2.20 -7.04 18.64
CA PHE A 118 -1.46 -5.78 18.55
C PHE A 118 -2.27 -4.62 19.14
N ASN A 119 -3.57 -4.51 18.84
CA ASN A 119 -4.42 -3.52 19.47
C ASN A 119 -4.47 -3.65 21.01
N ASN A 120 -4.61 -4.87 21.53
CA ASN A 120 -4.60 -5.11 22.97
C ASN A 120 -3.28 -4.68 23.62
N TYR A 121 -2.16 -4.94 22.93
CA TYR A 121 -0.84 -4.44 23.35
C TYR A 121 -0.81 -2.91 23.39
N LEU A 122 -1.27 -2.24 22.33
CA LEU A 122 -1.30 -0.77 22.25
C LEU A 122 -2.12 -0.16 23.40
N VAL A 123 -3.29 -0.73 23.72
CA VAL A 123 -4.13 -0.27 24.83
C VAL A 123 -3.39 -0.37 26.17
N LYS A 124 -2.70 -1.48 26.43
CA LYS A 124 -1.90 -1.64 27.65
C LYS A 124 -0.70 -0.68 27.68
N TYR A 125 -0.02 -0.55 26.54
CA TYR A 125 1.15 0.30 26.39
C TYR A 125 0.84 1.76 26.69
N PHE A 126 -0.20 2.34 26.06
CA PHE A 126 -0.55 3.75 26.29
C PHE A 126 -1.16 4.02 27.66
N LYS A 127 -1.75 3.03 28.33
CA LYS A 127 -2.11 3.13 29.75
C LYS A 127 -0.89 3.22 30.66
N LYS A 128 0.16 2.43 30.38
CA LYS A 128 1.41 2.43 31.15
C LYS A 128 2.28 3.67 30.85
N HIS A 129 2.25 4.15 29.61
CA HIS A 129 3.01 5.29 29.13
C HIS A 129 2.07 6.39 28.61
N PRO A 130 1.35 7.10 29.51
CA PRO A 130 0.32 8.07 29.09
C PRO A 130 0.88 9.30 28.37
N LYS A 131 2.14 9.68 28.63
CA LYS A 131 2.80 10.86 28.03
C LYS A 131 4.10 10.55 27.30
N GLU A 132 4.69 9.39 27.58
CA GLU A 132 5.96 8.96 27.00
C GLU A 132 5.73 7.99 25.85
N ASP A 133 6.73 7.84 24.98
CA ASP A 133 6.69 6.89 23.88
C ASP A 133 8.05 6.21 23.61
N PRO A 134 8.55 5.39 24.55
CA PRO A 134 9.85 4.73 24.42
C PRO A 134 9.96 3.79 23.21
N HIS A 135 8.85 3.34 22.64
CA HIS A 135 8.81 2.45 21.48
C HIS A 135 8.41 3.13 20.17
N SER A 136 8.28 4.47 20.14
CA SER A 136 7.93 5.23 18.92
C SER A 136 6.60 4.78 18.29
N LEU A 137 5.59 4.50 19.13
CA LEU A 137 4.25 4.08 18.76
C LEU A 137 3.24 5.23 18.67
N GLU A 138 3.67 6.49 18.82
CA GLU A 138 2.80 7.68 18.93
C GLU A 138 1.74 7.78 17.84
N GLN A 139 2.08 7.32 16.62
CA GLN A 139 1.14 7.26 15.48
C GLN A 139 -0.15 6.45 15.77
N PHE A 140 -0.15 5.61 16.80
CA PHE A 140 -1.30 4.81 17.24
C PHE A 140 -1.96 5.35 18.52
N ARG A 141 -1.56 6.49 19.09
CA ARG A 141 -2.12 6.96 20.37
C ARG A 141 -3.59 7.37 20.24
N ASN A 142 -3.92 8.19 19.24
CA ASN A 142 -5.22 8.86 19.11
C ASN A 142 -6.14 8.22 18.06
N LEU A 143 -6.40 6.92 18.20
CA LEU A 143 -7.12 6.10 17.19
C LEU A 143 -8.64 5.98 17.44
N GLU A 144 -9.32 7.07 17.75
CA GLU A 144 -10.79 7.07 17.99
C GLU A 144 -11.53 8.07 17.10
N ARG A 145 -10.85 8.57 16.06
CA ARG A 145 -11.44 9.49 15.08
C ARG A 145 -12.14 8.70 13.99
N LYS A 146 -13.22 9.28 13.44
CA LYS A 146 -13.88 8.73 12.25
C LYS A 146 -12.84 8.49 11.14
N VAL A 147 -12.73 7.26 10.68
CA VAL A 147 -11.79 6.90 9.61
C VAL A 147 -12.34 7.38 8.28
N ILE A 148 -11.71 8.42 7.73
CA ILE A 148 -11.92 8.86 6.35
C ILE A 148 -11.11 7.90 5.48
N TYR A 149 -11.76 7.26 4.50
CA TYR A 149 -11.20 6.16 3.68
C TYR A 149 -10.88 4.87 4.47
N PRO A 150 -11.90 4.14 4.96
CA PRO A 150 -11.71 2.95 5.81
C PRO A 150 -11.22 1.70 5.08
N THR A 151 -11.26 1.66 3.75
CA THR A 151 -10.80 0.50 2.98
C THR A 151 -9.28 0.40 3.07
N ILE A 152 -8.78 -0.81 3.30
CA ILE A 152 -7.34 -1.12 3.38
C ILE A 152 -6.87 -1.88 2.13
N THR A 153 -5.56 -2.05 2.00
CA THR A 153 -4.96 -2.82 0.91
C THR A 153 -4.25 -4.04 1.47
N LEU A 154 -4.57 -5.21 0.91
CA LEU A 154 -4.03 -6.49 1.31
C LEU A 154 -3.41 -7.22 0.10
N LYS A 155 -2.51 -8.15 0.38
CA LYS A 155 -1.94 -9.08 -0.59
C LYS A 155 -2.09 -10.51 -0.10
N GLU A 156 -2.60 -11.37 -0.96
CA GLU A 156 -2.62 -12.80 -0.72
C GLU A 156 -1.27 -13.41 -1.15
N SER A 157 -0.57 -14.06 -0.22
CA SER A 157 0.71 -14.71 -0.47
C SER A 157 0.95 -15.82 0.53
N GLU A 158 1.59 -16.92 0.14
CA GLU A 158 2.06 -17.97 1.05
C GLU A 158 0.99 -18.50 2.03
N GLY A 159 -0.28 -18.59 1.59
CA GLY A 159 -1.36 -19.05 2.45
C GLY A 159 -1.86 -18.04 3.50
N ARG A 160 -1.43 -16.78 3.43
CA ARG A 160 -1.85 -15.69 4.33
C ARG A 160 -2.31 -14.45 3.56
N ILE A 161 -3.06 -13.60 4.26
CA ILE A 161 -3.49 -12.29 3.77
C ILE A 161 -2.67 -11.24 4.52
N PHE A 162 -1.72 -10.63 3.83
CA PHE A 162 -0.79 -9.66 4.39
C PHE A 162 -1.28 -8.25 4.18
N MET A 163 -1.13 -7.42 5.20
CA MET A 163 -1.31 -5.98 5.09
C MET A 163 -0.29 -5.39 4.11
N VAL A 164 -0.75 -4.55 3.19
CA VAL A 164 0.13 -3.75 2.32
C VAL A 164 0.06 -2.29 2.74
N ASP A 165 -1.16 -1.78 2.94
CA ASP A 165 -1.40 -0.40 3.30
C ASP A 165 -2.67 -0.27 4.17
N GLY A 166 -2.65 0.70 5.09
CA GLY A 166 -3.79 1.03 5.94
C GLY A 166 -3.68 0.54 7.38
N SER A 167 -2.48 0.19 7.89
CA SER A 167 -2.32 -0.30 9.26
C SER A 167 -2.89 0.62 10.34
N ASN A 168 -2.63 1.93 10.27
CA ASN A 168 -3.20 2.91 11.22
C ASN A 168 -4.73 2.97 11.10
N ARG A 169 -5.27 2.86 9.88
CA ARG A 169 -6.72 2.84 9.62
C ARG A 169 -7.34 1.57 10.20
N LEU A 170 -6.72 0.40 9.99
CA LEU A 170 -7.15 -0.86 10.58
C LEU A 170 -7.16 -0.78 12.10
N MET A 171 -6.09 -0.26 12.72
CA MET A 171 -6.04 -0.14 14.18
C MET A 171 -7.11 0.80 14.73
N ASN A 172 -7.42 1.90 14.04
CA ASN A 172 -8.53 2.78 14.39
C ASN A 172 -9.89 2.06 14.27
N LEU A 173 -10.12 1.31 13.19
CA LEU A 173 -11.33 0.50 13.04
C LEU A 173 -11.47 -0.53 14.18
N VAL A 174 -10.39 -1.23 14.53
CA VAL A 174 -10.37 -2.20 15.65
C VAL A 174 -10.69 -1.51 16.99
N ARG A 175 -10.11 -0.34 17.25
CA ARG A 175 -10.41 0.43 18.48
C ARG A 175 -11.86 0.87 18.56
N ASN A 176 -12.47 1.20 17.43
CA ASN A 176 -13.89 1.51 17.33
C ASN A 176 -14.80 0.26 17.33
N GLY A 177 -14.26 -0.93 17.63
CA GLY A 177 -15.02 -2.17 17.78
C GLY A 177 -15.36 -2.88 16.46
N ALA A 178 -14.75 -2.50 15.34
CA ALA A 178 -14.95 -3.21 14.09
C ALA A 178 -14.39 -4.64 14.17
N LYS A 179 -15.17 -5.60 13.68
CA LYS A 179 -14.74 -7.00 13.51
C LYS A 179 -14.36 -7.33 12.08
N GLN A 180 -14.84 -6.53 11.15
CA GLN A 180 -14.66 -6.71 9.72
C GLN A 180 -14.19 -5.42 9.05
N VAL A 181 -13.54 -5.56 7.90
CA VAL A 181 -13.01 -4.44 7.13
C VAL A 181 -13.17 -4.67 5.63
N LYS A 182 -13.42 -3.60 4.89
CA LYS A 182 -13.36 -3.63 3.42
C LYS A 182 -11.90 -3.57 2.98
N ALA A 183 -11.51 -4.42 2.04
CA ALA A 183 -10.15 -4.47 1.56
C ALA A 183 -10.08 -4.66 0.05
N TYR A 184 -9.18 -3.92 -0.60
CA TYR A 184 -8.66 -4.31 -1.90
C TYR A 184 -7.63 -5.42 -1.70
N ILE A 185 -7.79 -6.53 -2.39
CA ILE A 185 -6.91 -7.70 -2.24
C ILE A 185 -6.24 -7.98 -3.57
N ALA A 186 -4.91 -7.92 -3.58
CA ALA A 186 -4.08 -8.37 -4.68
C ALA A 186 -3.87 -9.88 -4.60
N ARG A 187 -4.18 -10.60 -5.69
CA ARG A 187 -3.89 -12.04 -5.84
C ARG A 187 -3.06 -12.29 -7.07
N GLU A 188 -1.99 -13.04 -6.92
CA GLU A 188 -1.18 -13.50 -8.03
C GLU A 188 -2.00 -14.43 -8.92
N THR A 189 -2.25 -14.00 -10.16
CA THR A 189 -3.01 -14.79 -11.16
C THR A 189 -2.23 -14.97 -12.46
N ASN A 190 -1.20 -14.16 -12.70
CA ASN A 190 -0.32 -14.29 -13.85
C ASN A 190 1.15 -14.24 -13.41
N PRO A 191 1.80 -15.37 -13.09
CA PRO A 191 3.20 -15.38 -12.62
C PRO A 191 4.20 -14.73 -13.58
N LYS A 192 3.87 -14.64 -14.88
CA LYS A 192 4.67 -13.98 -15.93
C LYS A 192 4.28 -12.51 -16.14
N GLY A 193 3.46 -11.94 -15.26
CA GLY A 193 3.08 -10.54 -15.33
C GLY A 193 4.28 -9.63 -15.15
N LYS A 194 4.29 -8.57 -15.94
CA LYS A 194 5.32 -7.53 -15.94
C LYS A 194 4.93 -6.39 -15.01
N MET A 195 5.94 -5.77 -14.40
CA MET A 195 5.80 -4.60 -13.53
C MET A 195 5.89 -3.30 -14.34
N LYS A 196 5.34 -2.22 -13.81
CA LYS A 196 5.69 -0.86 -14.26
C LYS A 196 7.01 -0.44 -13.63
N ILE A 197 7.89 0.18 -14.41
CA ILE A 197 9.20 0.70 -14.03
C ILE A 197 9.15 2.20 -13.76
N GLY A 198 8.23 2.90 -14.41
CA GLY A 198 7.99 4.32 -14.24
C GLY A 198 8.84 5.21 -15.16
N ASP A 199 8.30 6.38 -15.47
CA ASP A 199 8.85 7.33 -16.44
C ASP A 199 10.19 7.92 -15.99
N SER A 200 10.41 8.03 -14.67
CA SER A 200 11.62 8.65 -14.13
C SER A 200 12.88 7.84 -14.46
N THR A 201 12.77 6.51 -14.52
CA THR A 201 13.86 5.62 -14.92
C THR A 201 14.24 5.85 -16.38
N PHE A 202 13.27 5.88 -17.29
CA PHE A 202 13.53 6.12 -18.72
C PHE A 202 14.05 7.54 -18.98
N TYR A 203 13.58 8.53 -18.23
CA TYR A 203 14.12 9.88 -18.29
C TYR A 203 15.60 9.92 -17.89
N LEU A 204 15.98 9.26 -16.80
CA LEU A 204 17.39 9.17 -16.39
C LEU A 204 18.24 8.49 -17.47
N LEU A 205 17.79 7.36 -18.01
CA LEU A 205 18.50 6.63 -19.06
C LEU A 205 18.69 7.49 -20.31
N ARG A 206 17.69 8.28 -20.70
CA ARG A 206 17.81 9.25 -21.79
C ARG A 206 18.88 10.30 -21.49
N VAL A 207 18.87 10.91 -20.32
CA VAL A 207 19.86 11.93 -19.93
C VAL A 207 21.28 11.35 -19.91
N LEU A 208 21.43 10.11 -19.43
CA LEU A 208 22.71 9.41 -19.46
C LEU A 208 23.16 9.15 -20.89
N TYR A 209 22.25 8.72 -21.78
CA TYR A 209 22.55 8.45 -23.18
C TYR A 209 23.06 9.70 -23.91
N GLU A 210 22.39 10.84 -23.68
CA GLU A 210 22.74 12.14 -24.29
C GLU A 210 24.16 12.59 -23.88
N LYS A 211 24.61 12.23 -22.67
CA LYS A 211 25.92 12.64 -22.11
C LYS A 211 27.03 11.60 -22.25
N ALA A 212 26.70 10.38 -22.64
CA ALA A 212 27.62 9.24 -22.68
C ALA A 212 28.52 9.22 -23.91
N ASP A 213 29.71 8.61 -23.76
CA ASP A 213 30.56 8.18 -24.87
C ASP A 213 29.94 6.98 -25.62
N ILE A 214 30.55 6.57 -26.74
CA ILE A 214 30.02 5.52 -27.63
C ILE A 214 29.82 4.16 -26.93
N ASN A 215 30.73 3.75 -26.03
CA ASN A 215 30.66 2.46 -25.36
C ASN A 215 29.61 2.49 -24.25
N SER A 216 29.55 3.60 -23.53
CA SER A 216 28.53 3.87 -22.51
C SER A 216 27.13 3.92 -23.12
N ARG A 217 26.96 4.48 -24.33
CA ARG A 217 25.67 4.51 -25.05
C ARG A 217 25.13 3.14 -25.37
N ASN A 218 25.97 2.22 -25.87
CA ASN A 218 25.53 0.85 -26.16
C ASN A 218 25.07 0.12 -24.89
N SER A 219 25.76 0.35 -23.77
CA SER A 219 25.38 -0.22 -22.47
C SER A 219 24.02 0.31 -21.99
N ILE A 220 23.75 1.61 -22.21
CA ILE A 220 22.48 2.24 -21.87
C ILE A 220 21.34 1.71 -22.77
N LEU A 221 21.56 1.59 -24.08
CA LEU A 221 20.56 1.02 -25.00
C LEU A 221 20.22 -0.44 -24.64
N ASN A 222 21.22 -1.27 -24.37
CA ASN A 222 20.99 -2.64 -23.90
C ASN A 222 20.19 -2.68 -22.58
N THR A 223 20.42 -1.72 -21.68
CA THR A 223 19.63 -1.60 -20.44
C THR A 223 18.17 -1.23 -20.77
N VAL A 224 17.94 -0.30 -21.70
CA VAL A 224 16.57 0.06 -22.14
C VAL A 224 15.86 -1.14 -22.75
N GLU A 225 16.52 -1.91 -23.61
CA GLU A 225 15.96 -3.13 -24.23
C GLU A 225 15.54 -4.15 -23.16
N ILE A 226 16.42 -4.45 -22.21
CA ILE A 226 16.10 -5.35 -21.08
C ILE A 226 14.89 -4.83 -20.29
N LEU A 227 14.83 -3.52 -20.02
CA LEU A 227 13.72 -2.94 -19.27
C LEU A 227 12.42 -3.02 -20.07
N MET A 228 12.41 -2.73 -21.37
CA MET A 228 11.22 -2.85 -22.23
C MET A 228 10.72 -4.30 -22.30
N ASP A 229 11.63 -5.28 -22.29
CA ASP A 229 11.28 -6.70 -22.29
C ASP A 229 10.68 -7.17 -20.95
N GLU A 230 11.09 -6.57 -19.83
CA GLU A 230 10.64 -6.96 -18.48
C GLU A 230 9.49 -6.07 -17.94
N ALA A 231 9.26 -4.91 -18.55
CA ALA A 231 8.28 -3.92 -18.10
C ALA A 231 6.94 -3.98 -18.84
N SER A 232 5.91 -3.44 -18.19
CA SER A 232 4.59 -3.18 -18.78
C SER A 232 4.39 -1.72 -19.22
N ASP A 233 5.39 -0.88 -18.99
CA ASP A 233 5.51 0.49 -19.47
C ASP A 233 6.81 0.63 -20.29
N GLY A 234 6.69 1.23 -21.47
CA GLY A 234 7.76 1.33 -22.47
C GLY A 234 7.20 1.82 -23.78
#